data_AF-A0A4R8HBF2-F1
#
_entry.id   AF-A0A4R8HBF2-F1
#
_cell.length_a   1.000
_cell.length_b   1.000
_cell.length_c   1.000
_cell.angle_alpha   90.00
_cell.angle_beta   90.00
_cell.angle_gamma   90.00
#
_symmetry.space_group_name_H-M   'P 1'
#
loop_
_entity.id
_entity.type
_entity.pdbx_description
1 polymer ?
#
loop_
_entity_poly.entity_id
_entity_poly.type
_entity_poly.pdbx_seq_one_letter_code
_entity_poly.pdbx_strand_id
1 'polypeptide(L)'
;MLFNILLGFILPWILGVMIYKKSSKIILFIAPVSAVVANIINTIFIYYEFWSVKPDTAKGLERLPYDTGVYAVAGSAMVYLINYHRVNNYIVILLISLITTLGEGLLLLINRVSYYKGWNIYLTFLSYLFAYIVVYIYYLMIKEEKL
;
A
#
# COMPACT_ATOMS: atom_id res chain seq x y z
N MET A 1 -2.44 -17.35 -6.71
CA MET A 1 -2.61 -17.05 -5.27
C MET A 1 -1.28 -17.12 -4.53
N LEU A 2 -0.55 -18.25 -4.57
CA LEU A 2 0.76 -18.38 -3.89
C LEU A 2 1.72 -17.21 -4.17
N PHE A 3 1.88 -16.82 -5.44
CA PHE A 3 2.69 -15.66 -5.82
C PHE A 3 2.29 -14.37 -5.08
N ASN A 4 0.99 -14.10 -4.97
CA ASN A 4 0.48 -12.92 -4.27
C ASN A 4 0.72 -13.01 -2.77
N ILE A 5 0.65 -14.21 -2.18
CA ILE A 5 0.99 -14.40 -0.76
C ILE A 5 2.48 -14.14 -0.53
N LEU A 6 3.36 -14.72 -1.35
CA LEU A 6 4.81 -14.58 -1.18
C LEU A 6 5.25 -13.12 -1.35
N LEU A 7 4.87 -12.48 -2.46
CA LEU A 7 5.30 -11.11 -2.75
C LEU A 7 4.42 -10.03 -2.13
N GLY A 8 3.11 -10.26 -2.07
CA GLY A 8 2.14 -9.31 -1.56
C GLY A 8 2.10 -9.28 -0.04
N PHE A 9 2.34 -10.40 0.64
CA PHE A 9 2.24 -10.49 2.10
C PHE A 9 3.58 -10.78 2.78
N ILE A 10 4.21 -11.93 2.50
CA ILE A 10 5.39 -12.38 3.27
C ILE A 10 6.56 -11.42 3.12
N LEU A 11 6.94 -11.07 1.88
CA LEU A 11 8.08 -10.21 1.61
C LEU A 11 7.94 -8.82 2.28
N PRO A 12 6.81 -8.10 2.15
CA PRO A 12 6.59 -6.85 2.88
C PRO A 12 6.69 -7.01 4.40
N TRP A 13 6.10 -8.07 4.97
CA TRP A 13 6.11 -8.26 6.42
C TRP A 13 7.50 -8.50 7.01
N ILE A 14 8.51 -8.89 6.22
CA ILE A 14 9.90 -8.88 6.67
C ILE A 14 10.31 -7.45 7.09
N LEU A 15 10.02 -6.46 6.25
CA LEU A 15 10.23 -5.04 6.58
C LEU A 15 9.30 -4.59 7.71
N GLY A 16 8.04 -5.04 7.70
CA GLY A 16 7.07 -4.76 8.76
C GLY A 16 7.57 -5.20 10.15
N VAL A 17 8.17 -6.39 10.26
CA VAL A 17 8.78 -6.89 11.50
C VAL A 17 10.00 -6.07 11.90
N MET A 18 10.83 -5.64 10.93
CA MET A 18 11.96 -4.75 11.21
C MET A 18 11.50 -3.41 11.78
N ILE A 19 10.43 -2.82 11.24
CA ILE A 19 9.81 -1.59 11.76
C ILE A 19 9.22 -1.87 13.14
N TYR A 20 8.49 -2.97 13.33
CA TYR A 20 7.88 -3.34 14.61
C TYR A 20 8.91 -3.42 15.74
N LYS A 21 10.08 -4.00 15.48
CA LYS A 21 11.17 -4.09 16.46
C LYS A 21 11.72 -2.72 16.89
N LYS A 22 11.60 -1.70 16.05
CA LYS A 22 12.05 -0.33 16.34
C LYS A 22 10.95 0.58 16.88
N SER A 23 9.73 0.41 16.38
CA SER A 23 8.54 1.16 16.79
C SER A 23 7.30 0.31 16.55
N SER A 24 6.92 -0.48 17.56
CA SER A 24 5.76 -1.36 17.50
C SER A 24 4.45 -0.59 17.32
N LYS A 25 4.35 0.61 17.91
CA LYS A 25 3.16 1.47 17.82
C LYS A 25 2.82 1.84 16.37
N ILE A 26 3.82 2.14 15.53
CA ILE A 26 3.57 2.43 14.11
C ILE A 26 2.88 1.25 13.44
N ILE A 27 3.39 0.04 13.60
CA ILE A 27 2.78 -1.13 12.97
C ILE A 27 1.38 -1.39 13.52
N LEU A 28 1.18 -1.28 14.84
CA LEU A 28 -0.11 -1.54 15.48
C LEU A 28 -1.19 -0.52 15.09
N PHE A 29 -0.84 0.74 14.86
CA PHE A 29 -1.81 1.80 14.56
C PHE A 29 -1.92 2.17 13.08
N ILE A 30 -0.83 2.08 12.31
CA ILE A 30 -0.78 2.53 10.92
C ILE A 30 -1.06 1.38 9.95
N ALA A 31 -0.55 0.17 10.21
CA ALA A 31 -0.73 -0.95 9.29
C ALA A 31 -2.22 -1.31 9.07
N PRO A 32 -3.07 -1.39 10.11
CA PRO A 32 -4.49 -1.67 9.92
C PRO A 32 -5.21 -0.59 9.10
N VAL A 33 -4.96 0.68 9.39
CA VAL A 33 -5.59 1.80 8.66
C VAL A 33 -5.13 1.82 7.20
N SER A 34 -3.84 1.61 6.97
CA SER A 34 -3.28 1.54 5.61
C SER A 34 -3.90 0.38 4.81
N ALA A 35 -4.09 -0.78 5.44
CA ALA A 35 -4.76 -1.92 4.81
C ALA A 35 -6.23 -1.63 4.49
N VAL A 36 -6.96 -0.97 5.40
CA VAL A 36 -8.37 -0.60 5.18
C VAL A 36 -8.51 0.42 4.05
N VAL A 37 -7.68 1.48 4.04
CA VAL A 37 -7.69 2.48 2.96
C VAL A 37 -7.42 1.84 1.61
N ALA A 38 -6.40 0.99 1.53
CA ALA A 38 -6.09 0.25 0.31
C ALA A 38 -7.26 -0.65 -0.11
N ASN A 39 -7.85 -1.39 0.83
CA ASN A 39 -8.96 -2.27 0.54
C ASN A 39 -10.16 -1.50 -0.01
N ILE A 40 -10.52 -0.35 0.57
CA ILE A 40 -11.63 0.50 0.10
C ILE A 40 -11.37 0.94 -1.35
N ILE A 41 -10.22 1.56 -1.61
CA ILE A 41 -9.87 2.08 -2.94
C ILE A 41 -9.85 0.96 -3.98
N ASN A 42 -9.19 -0.15 -3.65
CA ASN A 42 -9.09 -1.31 -4.54
C ASN A 42 -10.47 -1.95 -4.79
N THR A 43 -11.37 -1.94 -3.80
CA THR A 43 -12.73 -2.50 -3.97
C THR A 43 -13.51 -1.67 -4.98
N ILE A 44 -13.44 -0.34 -4.84
CA ILE A 44 -14.09 0.59 -5.77
C ILE A 44 -13.57 0.38 -7.18
N PHE A 45 -12.25 0.34 -7.37
CA PHE A 45 -11.68 0.25 -8.71
C PHE A 45 -11.86 -1.10 -9.40
N ILE A 46 -11.88 -2.19 -8.64
CA ILE A 46 -12.21 -3.51 -9.18
C ILE A 46 -13.71 -3.59 -9.50
N TYR A 47 -14.58 -3.02 -8.67
CA TYR A 47 -16.02 -2.96 -8.94
C TYR A 47 -16.32 -2.23 -10.26
N TYR A 48 -15.60 -1.14 -10.54
CA TYR A 48 -15.70 -0.44 -11.82
C TYR A 48 -14.87 -1.07 -12.96
N GLU A 49 -14.17 -2.17 -12.70
CA GLU A 49 -13.31 -2.92 -13.63
C GLU A 49 -12.23 -2.04 -14.27
N PHE A 50 -11.59 -1.17 -13.49
CA PHE A 50 -10.45 -0.39 -13.98
C PHE A 50 -9.18 -1.24 -14.12
N TRP A 51 -9.02 -2.24 -13.25
CA TRP A 51 -7.88 -3.14 -13.28
C TRP A 51 -8.20 -4.45 -12.55
N SER A 52 -7.41 -5.50 -12.79
CA SER A 52 -7.51 -6.76 -12.07
C SER A 52 -6.14 -7.36 -11.76
N VAL A 53 -6.11 -8.29 -10.79
CA VAL A 53 -4.92 -9.03 -10.37
C VAL A 53 -5.12 -10.50 -10.68
N LYS A 54 -4.07 -11.20 -11.13
CA LYS A 54 -4.16 -12.65 -11.29
C LYS A 54 -3.99 -13.40 -9.96
N PRO A 55 -4.68 -14.54 -9.76
CA PRO A 55 -5.70 -15.11 -10.64
C PRO A 55 -7.02 -14.35 -10.47
N ASP A 56 -7.65 -13.98 -11.59
CA ASP A 56 -8.92 -13.24 -11.63
C ASP A 56 -10.14 -14.13 -11.36
N THR A 57 -9.92 -15.26 -10.70
CA THR A 57 -10.94 -16.28 -10.43
C THR A 57 -11.44 -16.22 -8.99
N ALA A 58 -10.80 -15.44 -8.13
CA ALA A 58 -11.10 -15.39 -6.70
C ALA A 58 -11.92 -14.16 -6.28
N LYS A 59 -12.60 -13.51 -7.25
CA LYS A 59 -13.60 -12.43 -7.03
C LYS A 59 -13.09 -11.33 -6.08
N GLY A 60 -11.84 -10.90 -6.24
CA GLY A 60 -11.23 -9.85 -5.42
C GLY A 60 -10.48 -10.34 -4.19
N LEU A 61 -10.44 -11.65 -3.88
CA LEU A 61 -9.63 -12.18 -2.77
C LEU A 61 -8.14 -12.20 -3.11
N GLU A 62 -7.80 -12.27 -4.39
CA GLU A 62 -6.43 -12.30 -4.90
C GLU A 62 -5.60 -11.06 -4.56
N ARG A 63 -6.25 -9.95 -4.20
CA ARG A 63 -5.60 -8.71 -3.76
C ARG A 63 -5.34 -8.63 -2.26
N LEU A 64 -6.03 -9.44 -1.45
CA LEU A 64 -5.92 -9.38 0.01
C LEU A 64 -4.48 -9.47 0.52
N PRO A 65 -3.58 -10.30 -0.07
CA PRO A 65 -2.18 -10.28 0.31
C PRO A 65 -1.53 -8.91 0.15
N TYR A 66 -1.80 -8.18 -0.95
CA TYR A 66 -1.25 -6.85 -1.19
C TYR A 66 -1.87 -5.80 -0.26
N ASP A 67 -3.20 -5.84 -0.04
CA ASP A 67 -3.92 -5.00 0.93
C ASP A 67 -3.33 -5.09 2.33
N THR A 68 -3.15 -6.32 2.82
CA THR A 68 -2.71 -6.58 4.20
C THR A 68 -1.20 -6.68 4.37
N GLY A 69 -0.44 -6.67 3.28
CA GLY A 69 1.01 -6.76 3.28
C GLY A 69 1.66 -5.51 2.68
N VAL A 70 1.73 -5.42 1.34
CA VAL A 70 2.38 -4.30 0.65
C VAL A 70 1.88 -2.95 1.15
N TYR A 71 0.58 -2.68 1.08
CA TYR A 71 0.06 -1.35 1.43
C TYR A 71 0.07 -1.10 2.94
N ALA A 72 -0.22 -2.13 3.75
CA ALA A 72 -0.13 -2.07 5.20
C ALA A 72 1.29 -1.68 5.68
N VAL A 73 2.31 -2.34 5.11
CA VAL A 73 3.71 -2.10 5.47
C VAL A 73 4.23 -0.81 4.83
N ALA A 74 3.85 -0.47 3.60
CA ALA A 74 4.29 0.75 2.93
C ALA A 74 3.78 2.00 3.65
N GLY A 75 2.51 2.03 4.09
CA GLY A 75 1.98 3.12 4.91
C GLY A 75 2.70 3.23 6.26
N SER A 76 3.03 2.09 6.86
CA SER A 76 3.83 2.06 8.11
C SER A 76 5.26 2.55 7.90
N ALA A 77 5.90 2.17 6.79
CA ALA A 77 7.24 2.62 6.42
C ALA A 77 7.28 4.12 6.14
N MET A 78 6.26 4.64 5.45
CA MET A 78 6.07 6.07 5.22
C MET A 78 6.06 6.84 6.55
N VAL A 79 5.19 6.44 7.49
CA VAL A 79 5.10 7.10 8.80
C VAL A 79 6.40 6.94 9.60
N TYR A 80 7.04 5.76 9.53
CA TYR A 80 8.33 5.54 10.18
C TYR A 80 9.42 6.48 9.68
N LEU A 81 9.53 6.69 8.37
CA LEU A 81 10.50 7.62 7.77
C LEU A 81 10.21 9.08 8.16
N ILE A 82 8.93 9.48 8.15
CA ILE A 82 8.54 10.84 8.55
C ILE A 82 8.85 11.09 10.02
N ASN A 83 8.45 10.17 10.91
CA ASN A 83 8.55 10.37 12.36
C ASN A 83 10.00 10.27 12.87
N TYR A 84 10.75 9.25 12.43
CA TYR A 84 12.06 8.94 13.01
C TYR A 84 13.24 9.50 12.22
N HIS A 85 13.11 9.65 10.90
CA HIS A 85 14.21 10.16 10.06
C HIS A 85 14.07 11.64 9.72
N ARG A 86 13.01 12.32 10.19
CA ARG A 86 12.73 13.76 9.97
C ARG A 86 12.86 14.19 8.51
N VAL A 87 12.62 13.26 7.58
CA VAL A 87 12.61 13.55 6.15
C VAL A 87 11.36 14.36 5.86
N ASN A 88 11.47 15.33 4.94
CA ASN A 88 10.33 16.15 4.54
C ASN A 88 9.13 15.26 4.15
N ASN A 89 8.00 15.51 4.82
CA ASN A 89 6.81 14.67 4.80
C ASN A 89 6.27 14.51 3.38
N TYR A 90 6.25 15.59 2.60
CA TYR A 90 5.80 15.59 1.20
C TYR A 90 6.71 14.74 0.32
N ILE A 91 8.03 14.82 0.53
CA ILE A 91 9.00 14.00 -0.21
C ILE A 91 8.80 12.52 0.09
N VAL A 92 8.60 12.15 1.36
CA VAL A 92 8.37 10.74 1.72
C VAL A 92 7.08 10.21 1.10
N ILE A 93 5.98 10.97 1.17
CA ILE A 93 4.70 10.57 0.56
C ILE A 93 4.86 10.36 -0.95
N LEU A 94 5.51 11.30 -1.64
CA LEU A 94 5.79 11.19 -3.08
C LEU A 94 6.65 9.97 -3.40
N LEU A 95 7.72 9.74 -2.64
CA LEU A 95 8.62 8.59 -2.85
C LEU A 95 7.90 7.26 -2.63
N ILE A 96 7.13 7.11 -1.55
CA ILE A 96 6.39 5.88 -1.26
C ILE A 96 5.33 5.62 -2.33
N SER A 97 4.64 6.66 -2.80
CA SER A 97 3.69 6.57 -3.92
C SER A 97 4.38 6.10 -5.21
N LEU A 98 5.54 6.67 -5.53
CA LEU A 98 6.33 6.30 -6.71
C LEU A 98 6.84 4.86 -6.61
N ILE A 99 7.41 4.45 -5.48
CA ILE A 99 7.89 3.08 -5.24
C ILE A 99 6.74 2.07 -5.41
N THR A 100 5.57 2.37 -4.84
CA THR A 100 4.39 1.50 -4.94
C THR A 100 3.93 1.38 -6.40
N THR A 101 3.89 2.50 -7.13
CA THR A 101 3.54 2.54 -8.55
C THR A 101 4.53 1.74 -9.40
N LEU A 102 5.83 1.90 -9.16
CA LEU A 102 6.86 1.14 -9.87
C LEU A 102 6.74 -0.36 -9.58
N GLY A 103 6.44 -0.73 -8.34
CA GLY A 103 6.16 -2.11 -7.95
C GLY A 103 4.98 -2.70 -8.74
N GLU A 104 3.88 -1.96 -8.87
CA GLU A 104 2.75 -2.37 -9.72
C GLU A 104 3.13 -2.41 -11.21
N GLY A 105 3.94 -1.45 -11.68
CA GLY A 105 4.48 -1.44 -13.04
C GLY A 105 5.26 -2.71 -13.36
N LEU A 106 6.05 -3.22 -12.41
CA LEU A 106 6.70 -4.52 -12.56
C LEU A 106 5.68 -5.66 -12.69
N LEU A 107 4.61 -5.65 -11.87
CA LEU A 107 3.53 -6.64 -11.94
C LEU A 107 2.76 -6.59 -13.27
N LEU A 108 2.59 -5.41 -13.88
CA LEU A 108 2.05 -5.28 -15.24
C LEU A 108 2.95 -5.96 -16.27
N LEU A 109 4.27 -5.69 -16.22
CA LEU A 109 5.24 -6.24 -17.16
C LEU A 109 5.27 -7.78 -17.14
N ILE A 110 5.07 -8.38 -15.97
CA ILE A 110 4.98 -9.84 -15.82
C ILE A 110 3.54 -10.39 -15.95
N ASN A 111 2.61 -9.59 -16.49
CA ASN A 111 1.21 -9.95 -16.74
C ASN A 111 0.46 -10.45 -15.49
N ARG A 112 0.81 -9.93 -14.31
CA ARG A 112 0.15 -10.22 -13.03
C ARG A 112 -0.95 -9.23 -12.69
N VAL A 113 -0.82 -8.00 -13.18
CA VAL A 113 -1.84 -6.95 -13.16
C VAL A 113 -2.25 -6.67 -14.60
N SER A 114 -3.52 -6.34 -14.79
CA SER A 114 -4.07 -5.92 -16.09
C SER A 114 -4.87 -4.64 -15.91
N TYR A 115 -4.75 -3.70 -16.85
CA TYR A 115 -5.51 -2.45 -16.86
C TYR A 115 -6.60 -2.48 -17.93
N TYR A 116 -7.71 -1.79 -17.63
CA TYR A 116 -8.90 -1.73 -18.46
C TYR A 116 -9.52 -0.32 -18.39
N LYS A 117 -10.48 -0.03 -19.28
CA LYS A 117 -11.29 1.20 -19.25
C LYS A 117 -10.50 2.52 -19.15
N GLY A 118 -9.34 2.59 -19.80
CA GLY A 118 -8.47 3.78 -19.81
C GLY A 118 -7.62 3.95 -18.55
N TRP A 119 -7.71 3.03 -17.58
CA TRP A 119 -6.80 2.98 -16.44
C TRP A 119 -5.36 2.81 -16.93
N ASN A 120 -4.43 3.48 -16.26
CA ASN A 120 -3.04 3.51 -16.66
C ASN A 120 -2.13 3.76 -15.44
N ILE A 121 -0.82 3.69 -15.67
CA ILE A 121 0.17 3.80 -14.61
C ILE A 121 0.18 5.19 -13.94
N TYR A 122 -0.23 6.25 -14.65
CA TYR A 122 -0.34 7.60 -14.09
C TYR A 122 -1.54 7.71 -13.15
N LEU A 123 -2.69 7.15 -13.52
CA LEU A 123 -3.87 7.07 -12.64
C LEU A 123 -3.59 6.20 -11.41
N THR A 124 -2.79 5.16 -11.58
CA THR A 124 -2.28 4.32 -10.49
C THR A 124 -1.38 5.12 -9.54
N PHE A 125 -0.48 5.95 -10.05
CA PHE A 125 0.29 6.84 -9.21
C PHE A 125 -0.60 7.81 -8.40
N LEU A 126 -1.60 8.41 -9.05
CA LEU A 126 -2.53 9.32 -8.40
C LEU A 126 -3.37 8.62 -7.32
N SER A 127 -3.80 7.38 -7.55
CA SER A 127 -4.54 6.62 -6.53
C SER A 127 -3.68 6.31 -5.31
N TYR A 128 -2.42 5.91 -5.51
CA TYR A 128 -1.49 5.68 -4.41
C TYR A 128 -1.16 6.97 -3.66
N LEU A 129 -0.92 8.06 -4.38
CA LEU A 129 -0.70 9.37 -3.77
C LEU A 129 -1.88 9.77 -2.88
N PHE A 130 -3.10 9.62 -3.38
CA PHE A 130 -4.31 9.86 -2.60
C PHE A 130 -4.39 8.96 -1.35
N ALA A 131 -4.19 7.65 -1.52
CA ALA A 131 -4.22 6.69 -0.41
C ALA A 131 -3.22 7.05 0.71
N TYR A 132 -1.99 7.38 0.35
CA TYR A 132 -0.95 7.73 1.30
C TYR A 132 -1.16 9.09 1.96
N ILE A 133 -1.77 10.05 1.27
CA ILE A 133 -2.23 11.31 1.89
C ILE A 133 -3.28 11.01 2.98
N VAL A 134 -4.25 10.14 2.71
CA VAL A 134 -5.27 9.75 3.71
C VAL A 134 -4.64 9.09 4.94
N VAL A 135 -3.70 8.15 4.73
CA VAL A 135 -2.94 7.52 5.83
C VAL A 135 -2.14 8.54 6.62
N TYR A 136 -1.52 9.51 5.94
CA TYR A 136 -0.75 10.57 6.58
C TYR A 136 -1.64 11.52 7.40
N ILE A 137 -2.83 11.86 6.91
CA ILE A 137 -3.82 12.63 7.69
C ILE A 137 -4.19 11.88 8.97
N TYR A 138 -4.46 10.57 8.88
CA TYR A 138 -4.72 9.75 10.07
C TYR A 138 -3.54 9.76 11.04
N TYR A 139 -2.31 9.62 10.54
CA TYR A 139 -1.11 9.74 11.36
C TYR A 139 -1.07 11.08 12.12
N LEU A 140 -1.34 12.20 11.44
CA LEU A 140 -1.36 13.52 12.09
C LEU A 140 -2.37 13.61 13.23
N MET A 141 -3.51 12.90 13.14
CA MET A 141 -4.53 12.87 14.20
C MET A 141 -4.08 12.09 15.44
N ILE A 142 -3.24 11.07 15.28
CA ILE A 142 -2.85 10.18 16.40
C ILE A 142 -1.42 10.41 16.90
N LYS A 143 -0.61 11.22 16.21
CA LYS A 143 0.83 11.37 16.50
C LYS A 143 1.13 11.90 17.90
N GLU A 144 0.25 12.71 18.48
CA GLU A 144 0.50 13.33 19.80
C GLU A 144 0.09 12.41 20.95
N GLU A 145 -0.85 11.50 20.69
CA GLU A 145 -1.43 10.62 21.71
C GLU A 145 -0.83 9.21 21.70
N LYS A 146 -0.45 8.70 20.52
CA LYS A 146 -0.24 7.26 20.30
C LYS A 146 1.08 6.89 19.61
N LEU A 147 1.86 7.82 19.08
CA LEU A 147 3.11 7.53 18.35
C LEU A 147 4.29 8.36 18.87
#